data_AF-A0A1C5LKX5-F1
#
_entry.id   AF-A0A1C5LKX5-F1
#
_cell.length_a   1.000
_cell.length_b   1.000
_cell.length_c   1.000
_cell.angle_alpha   90.00
_cell.angle_beta   90.00
_cell.angle_gamma   90.00
#
_symmetry.space_group_name_H-M   'P 1'
#
loop_
_entity.id
_entity.type
_entity.pdbx_description
1 polymer ?
#
loop_
_entity_poly.entity_id
_entity_poly.type
_entity_poly.pdbx_seq_one_letter_code
_entity_poly.pdbx_strand_id
1 'polypeptide(L)'
;MFKTKTKSRLKRTLSGVLALAMTASVAAVMPAAAEETAKYPYAVFAADNDAGITINTDNFTLNGSAYTNGVFGATAQYPNINGTVTDIDDITDEDNTEGEETEDVFDVSCDMILIHTKLADKYFTENCDTYDEDYTYSDMNVNINDPIYVTGRLNLDGNISLNDAVGAVSDVDLTGGNLNGNNTVIYSKFGDIDISNSQATVNGLIYAPFGTVTIDCDNFNMNGLIIAQNVVIDGYGANINYSSSWAELVGTESEELSWTMDDWQYLADTDEDGLPNLIEKEIGSDPYNPDTDGDGLPDGYEALTLGTDPTKPDTDDNGVLDCDEDFDEDGLTNLQEYELGTEPYNDDTDGDGLNDGEEINTYSTDPLKVDTDDDGLEDGDEIYFETDPLNPDTDGNGVLDGDEKRFQTFIHKVENEDCAVTEVRVSMEGTGNLQKATTVESIMNKDILCSEVVGLVGEPFEIKTTSQFDKATLTYVIDKSKLGDTEFDNLLFLWYDEENDNFVELDTVLDEDNSTVSVETTHFSKYMLVDKVEWFNAWKKASL
;
A
#
# COMPACT_ATOMS: atom_id res chain seq x y z
N MET A 1 30.97 -4.12 -47.71
CA MET A 1 32.17 -4.31 -46.87
C MET A 1 32.29 -3.10 -45.95
N PHE A 2 31.86 -3.30 -44.71
CA PHE A 2 32.20 -2.61 -43.46
C PHE A 2 32.60 -1.13 -43.48
N LYS A 3 31.79 -0.32 -42.78
CA LYS A 3 32.31 0.68 -41.84
C LYS A 3 31.50 0.66 -40.54
N THR A 4 32.26 0.48 -39.46
CA THR A 4 31.94 0.41 -38.03
C THR A 4 31.68 1.78 -37.42
N LYS A 5 30.73 1.89 -36.47
CA LYS A 5 30.97 2.20 -35.04
C LYS A 5 29.65 2.52 -34.29
N THR A 6 29.29 1.60 -33.39
CA THR A 6 28.95 1.77 -31.97
C THR A 6 28.23 3.05 -31.50
N LYS A 7 27.04 2.85 -30.94
CA LYS A 7 26.66 3.28 -29.57
C LYS A 7 25.52 2.38 -29.09
N SER A 8 25.77 1.62 -28.02
CA SER A 8 24.69 1.10 -27.19
C SER A 8 24.06 2.27 -26.42
N ARG A 9 22.78 2.12 -26.09
CA ARG A 9 22.22 2.67 -24.85
C ARG A 9 21.30 1.60 -24.26
N LEU A 10 21.59 1.37 -22.99
CA LEU A 10 21.13 0.38 -22.05
C LEU A 10 19.93 0.97 -21.30
N LYS A 11 18.96 0.13 -20.94
CA LYS A 11 18.09 0.15 -19.73
C LYS A 11 17.19 1.37 -19.42
N ARG A 12 15.88 1.10 -19.34
CA ARG A 12 14.95 1.55 -18.29
C ARG A 12 14.38 0.22 -17.76
N THR A 13 14.90 -0.44 -16.72
CA THR A 13 14.68 -0.18 -15.29
C THR A 13 13.29 0.40 -15.01
N LEU A 14 12.31 -0.49 -14.84
CA LEU A 14 11.26 -0.33 -13.83
C LEU A 14 11.98 -0.09 -12.51
N SER A 15 11.94 1.14 -12.04
CA SER A 15 12.28 1.49 -10.66
C SER A 15 11.83 2.91 -10.44
N GLY A 16 10.88 3.08 -9.52
CA GLY A 16 10.59 4.37 -8.91
C GLY A 16 9.14 4.80 -8.99
N VAL A 17 8.42 4.54 -7.89
CA VAL A 17 7.40 5.42 -7.31
C VAL A 17 6.22 5.75 -8.24
N LEU A 18 5.14 4.97 -8.11
CA LEU A 18 3.82 5.31 -8.63
C LEU A 18 3.25 6.49 -7.81
N ALA A 19 3.72 7.70 -8.09
CA ALA A 19 3.13 8.95 -7.62
C ALA A 19 3.19 9.97 -8.75
N LEU A 20 2.19 9.94 -9.64
CA LEU A 20 2.05 10.91 -10.72
C LEU A 20 0.98 11.95 -10.37
N ALA A 21 1.29 12.80 -9.38
CA ALA A 21 0.60 14.06 -9.17
C ALA A 21 1.53 15.22 -9.58
N MET A 22 1.42 15.72 -10.82
CA MET A 22 2.03 16.99 -11.22
C MET A 22 0.96 18.07 -11.35
N THR A 23 0.77 18.84 -10.27
CA THR A 23 0.02 20.10 -10.30
C THR A 23 0.76 21.12 -11.17
N ALA A 24 0.14 21.56 -12.27
CA ALA A 24 0.56 22.74 -13.00
C ALA A 24 -0.63 23.68 -13.24
N SER A 25 -0.74 24.70 -12.39
CA SER A 25 -1.65 25.82 -12.57
C SER A 25 -1.26 26.63 -13.82
N VAL A 26 -2.11 26.65 -14.85
CA VAL A 26 -1.99 27.61 -15.96
C VAL A 26 -3.30 28.36 -16.11
N ALA A 27 -3.27 29.65 -15.80
CA ALA A 27 -4.39 30.56 -15.95
C ALA A 27 -4.76 30.71 -17.44
N ALA A 28 -5.97 30.31 -17.82
CA ALA A 28 -6.52 30.53 -19.15
C ALA A 28 -7.06 31.97 -19.29
N VAL A 29 -6.56 32.71 -20.28
CA VAL A 29 -7.16 33.96 -20.76
C VAL A 29 -8.13 33.61 -21.90
N MET A 30 -9.42 33.81 -21.67
CA MET A 30 -10.48 33.57 -22.66
C MET A 30 -10.60 34.70 -23.70
N PRO A 31 -10.91 34.36 -24.97
CA PRO A 31 -11.76 35.18 -25.82
C PRO A 31 -13.12 34.50 -26.06
N ALA A 32 -14.19 35.25 -25.85
CA ALA A 32 -15.56 34.83 -26.07
C ALA A 32 -15.90 34.72 -27.57
N ALA A 33 -16.16 33.50 -28.02
CA ALA A 33 -17.04 33.18 -29.12
C ALA A 33 -17.92 32.01 -28.64
N ALA A 34 -19.24 32.09 -28.83
CA ALA A 34 -20.13 30.97 -28.51
C ALA A 34 -19.88 29.86 -29.55
N GLU A 35 -18.97 28.95 -29.21
CA GLU A 35 -18.80 27.66 -29.89
C GLU A 35 -20.04 26.81 -29.63
N GLU A 36 -20.55 26.14 -30.66
CA GLU A 36 -21.42 24.99 -30.45
C GLU A 36 -20.60 23.97 -29.67
N THR A 37 -20.99 23.71 -28.43
CA THR A 37 -20.40 22.66 -27.60
C THR A 37 -20.56 21.32 -28.33
N ALA A 38 -19.44 20.66 -28.60
CA ALA A 38 -19.43 19.30 -29.12
C ALA A 38 -20.10 18.38 -28.09
N LYS A 39 -20.82 17.36 -28.56
CA LYS A 39 -21.72 16.54 -27.74
C LYS A 39 -21.45 15.07 -28.01
N TYR A 40 -21.65 14.26 -26.98
CA TYR A 40 -21.57 12.82 -27.13
C TYR A 40 -22.61 12.30 -28.14
N PRO A 41 -22.22 11.45 -29.12
CA PRO A 41 -23.07 11.14 -30.26
C PRO A 41 -24.09 10.01 -30.02
N TYR A 42 -23.89 9.16 -29.01
CA TYR A 42 -24.68 7.94 -28.82
C TYR A 42 -25.69 8.06 -27.67
N ALA A 43 -26.83 7.40 -27.81
CA ALA A 43 -27.80 7.19 -26.75
C ALA A 43 -27.47 5.96 -25.89
N VAL A 44 -26.82 4.96 -26.48
CA VAL A 44 -26.33 3.74 -25.81
C VAL A 44 -24.94 3.44 -26.35
N PHE A 45 -23.97 3.24 -25.47
CA PHE A 45 -22.60 2.86 -25.82
C PHE A 45 -22.14 1.68 -24.95
N ALA A 46 -21.53 0.67 -25.56
CA ALA A 46 -20.90 -0.45 -24.86
C ALA A 46 -19.50 -0.78 -25.41
N ALA A 47 -18.47 -0.72 -24.56
CA ALA A 47 -17.06 -0.84 -24.97
C ALA A 47 -16.54 -2.27 -25.12
N ASP A 48 -17.24 -3.26 -24.58
CA ASP A 48 -16.76 -4.63 -24.56
C ASP A 48 -16.75 -5.27 -25.96
N ASN A 49 -15.66 -5.97 -26.29
CA ASN A 49 -15.47 -6.60 -27.60
C ASN A 49 -16.22 -7.94 -27.73
N ASP A 50 -16.56 -8.60 -26.62
CA ASP A 50 -17.13 -9.95 -26.61
C ASP A 50 -18.64 -9.95 -26.34
N ALA A 51 -19.13 -9.13 -25.40
CA ALA A 51 -20.53 -9.12 -24.98
C ALA A 51 -21.39 -8.02 -25.64
N GLY A 52 -20.90 -6.78 -25.70
CA GLY A 52 -21.55 -5.66 -26.39
C GLY A 52 -22.91 -5.21 -25.84
N ILE A 53 -23.92 -5.08 -26.71
CA ILE A 53 -25.28 -4.63 -26.35
C ILE A 53 -26.29 -5.76 -26.61
N THR A 54 -26.99 -6.22 -25.56
CA THR A 54 -28.03 -7.25 -25.66
C THR A 54 -29.40 -6.73 -25.22
N ILE A 55 -30.40 -6.83 -26.10
CA ILE A 55 -31.77 -6.36 -25.87
C ILE A 55 -32.75 -7.54 -25.98
N ASN A 56 -33.15 -8.12 -24.85
CA ASN A 56 -34.13 -9.21 -24.78
C ASN A 56 -35.53 -8.68 -24.42
N THR A 57 -36.20 -8.05 -25.38
CA THR A 57 -37.56 -7.51 -25.20
C THR A 57 -38.53 -7.88 -26.32
N ASP A 58 -39.84 -7.85 -26.05
CA ASP A 58 -40.88 -8.03 -27.07
C ASP A 58 -41.02 -6.78 -27.96
N ASN A 59 -40.85 -5.59 -27.37
CA ASN A 59 -40.96 -4.30 -28.06
C ASN A 59 -39.79 -3.39 -27.71
N PHE A 60 -39.00 -3.01 -28.72
CA PHE A 60 -37.88 -2.08 -28.55
C PHE A 60 -38.05 -0.84 -29.44
N THR A 61 -37.83 0.34 -28.87
CA THR A 61 -37.71 1.60 -29.60
C THR A 61 -36.48 2.37 -29.16
N LEU A 62 -35.65 2.77 -30.11
CA LEU A 62 -34.49 3.63 -29.90
C LEU A 62 -34.65 4.89 -30.76
N ASN A 63 -34.70 6.06 -30.14
CA ASN A 63 -34.69 7.36 -30.82
C ASN A 63 -33.34 8.03 -30.61
N GLY A 64 -32.34 7.58 -31.34
CA GLY A 64 -30.93 7.92 -31.18
C GLY A 64 -30.04 6.85 -31.81
N SER A 65 -28.73 7.01 -31.70
CA SER A 65 -27.77 6.01 -32.17
C SER A 65 -27.25 5.12 -31.04
N ALA A 66 -26.88 3.89 -31.36
CA ALA A 66 -26.17 2.98 -30.46
C ALA A 66 -24.84 2.58 -31.09
N TYR A 67 -23.81 2.41 -30.26
CA TYR A 67 -22.50 1.93 -30.69
C TYR A 67 -22.01 0.84 -29.74
N THR A 68 -21.38 -0.19 -30.27
CA THR A 68 -20.68 -1.20 -29.46
C THR A 68 -19.47 -1.77 -30.18
N ASN A 69 -18.42 -2.07 -29.43
CA ASN A 69 -17.27 -2.82 -29.97
C ASN A 69 -17.56 -4.31 -30.13
N GLY A 70 -18.57 -4.84 -29.44
CA GLY A 70 -19.02 -6.22 -29.52
C GLY A 70 -20.21 -6.35 -30.47
N VAL A 71 -21.13 -7.27 -30.16
CA VAL A 71 -22.31 -7.52 -30.99
C VAL A 71 -23.51 -6.73 -30.49
N PHE A 72 -24.29 -6.13 -31.41
CA PHE A 72 -25.62 -5.62 -31.08
C PHE A 72 -26.68 -6.70 -31.32
N GLY A 73 -27.23 -7.26 -30.24
CA GLY A 73 -28.29 -8.26 -30.28
C GLY A 73 -29.65 -7.70 -29.84
N ALA A 74 -30.71 -7.93 -30.62
CA ALA A 74 -32.08 -7.62 -30.20
C ALA A 74 -33.07 -8.76 -30.54
N THR A 75 -33.83 -9.22 -29.54
CA THR A 75 -34.83 -10.31 -29.73
C THR A 75 -36.18 -9.82 -30.24
N ALA A 76 -36.44 -8.51 -30.15
CA ALA A 76 -37.71 -7.93 -30.58
C ALA A 76 -37.97 -8.27 -32.05
N GLN A 77 -39.18 -8.73 -32.39
CA GLN A 77 -39.49 -9.18 -33.75
C GLN A 77 -39.36 -8.03 -34.78
N TYR A 78 -39.62 -6.80 -34.36
CA TYR A 78 -39.52 -5.58 -35.18
C TYR A 78 -39.04 -4.39 -34.31
N PRO A 79 -37.73 -4.29 -34.01
CA PRO A 79 -37.21 -3.15 -33.27
C PRO A 79 -37.38 -1.86 -34.09
N ASN A 80 -37.80 -0.78 -33.43
CA ASN A 80 -38.00 0.52 -34.06
C ASN A 80 -36.82 1.45 -33.73
N ILE A 81 -35.81 1.45 -34.59
CA ILE A 81 -34.59 2.24 -34.41
C ILE A 81 -34.63 3.46 -35.33
N ASN A 82 -34.74 4.64 -34.73
CA ASN A 82 -34.70 5.95 -35.38
C ASN A 82 -33.34 6.61 -35.16
N GLY A 83 -32.29 5.98 -35.70
CA GLY A 83 -30.89 6.40 -35.66
C GLY A 83 -30.00 5.37 -36.33
N THR A 84 -28.74 5.25 -35.89
CA THR A 84 -27.79 4.24 -36.38
C THR A 84 -27.43 3.25 -35.29
N VAL A 85 -27.18 2.00 -35.67
CA VAL A 85 -26.47 1.02 -34.83
C VAL A 85 -25.14 0.78 -35.53
N THR A 86 -24.07 0.74 -34.76
CA THR A 86 -22.73 0.37 -35.23
C THR A 86 -22.20 -0.67 -34.25
N ASP A 87 -21.86 -1.85 -34.76
CA ASP A 87 -21.34 -2.98 -33.99
C ASP A 87 -20.10 -3.57 -34.66
N ILE A 88 -19.55 -4.66 -34.10
CA ILE A 88 -18.34 -5.32 -34.62
C ILE A 88 -18.45 -5.75 -36.09
N ASP A 89 -19.65 -6.11 -36.57
CA ASP A 89 -19.85 -6.51 -37.96
C ASP A 89 -19.69 -5.30 -38.90
N ASP A 90 -20.20 -4.13 -38.50
CA ASP A 90 -20.03 -2.88 -39.26
C ASP A 90 -18.58 -2.36 -39.21
N ILE A 91 -17.89 -2.52 -38.08
CA ILE A 91 -16.50 -2.09 -37.89
C ILE A 91 -15.56 -2.94 -38.75
N THR A 92 -15.72 -4.27 -38.72
CA THR A 92 -14.83 -5.21 -39.44
C THR A 92 -15.06 -5.25 -40.96
N ASP A 93 -16.20 -4.75 -41.45
CA ASP A 93 -16.48 -4.64 -42.89
C ASP A 93 -15.82 -3.42 -43.56
N GLU A 94 -15.43 -2.38 -42.80
CA GLU A 94 -14.71 -1.20 -43.33
C GLU A 94 -13.18 -1.38 -43.41
N ASP A 95 -12.61 -2.37 -42.72
CA ASP A 95 -11.16 -2.63 -42.63
C ASP A 95 -10.59 -3.57 -43.73
N ASN A 96 -10.80 -3.19 -44.98
CA ASN A 96 -9.96 -3.65 -46.11
C ASN A 96 -8.92 -2.60 -46.55
N THR A 97 -8.47 -1.75 -45.63
CA THR A 97 -7.31 -0.88 -45.85
C THR A 97 -6.38 -0.93 -44.65
N GLU A 98 -5.25 -1.62 -44.84
CA GLU A 98 -4.05 -1.49 -44.01
C GLU A 98 -3.75 -0.01 -43.73
N GLY A 99 -4.04 0.46 -42.52
CA GLY A 99 -3.66 1.75 -41.99
C GLY A 99 -2.63 1.55 -40.89
N GLU A 100 -1.50 2.25 -40.96
CA GLU A 100 -0.44 2.23 -39.94
C GLU A 100 -1.03 2.62 -38.57
N GLU A 101 -0.69 1.87 -37.51
CA GLU A 101 -0.94 2.21 -36.11
C GLU A 101 -0.36 3.60 -35.83
N THR A 102 -1.21 4.62 -35.94
CA THR A 102 -0.94 5.95 -35.43
C THR A 102 -1.34 5.98 -33.97
N GLU A 103 -0.53 6.62 -33.12
CA GLU A 103 -0.75 6.89 -31.68
C GLU A 103 -2.24 6.83 -31.27
N ASP A 104 -2.56 6.17 -30.16
CA ASP A 104 -3.93 6.08 -29.58
C ASP A 104 -4.56 7.47 -29.40
N VAL A 105 -5.15 7.99 -30.47
CA VAL A 105 -5.89 9.25 -30.45
C VAL A 105 -7.32 8.89 -30.10
N PHE A 106 -7.76 9.31 -28.91
CA PHE A 106 -9.13 9.16 -28.45
C PHE A 106 -10.14 9.63 -29.52
N ASP A 107 -10.97 8.72 -30.00
CA ASP A 107 -12.06 8.95 -30.94
C ASP A 107 -13.39 8.66 -30.24
N VAL A 108 -14.11 9.72 -29.88
CA VAL A 108 -15.44 9.64 -29.23
C VAL A 108 -16.49 8.83 -30.01
N SER A 109 -16.25 8.53 -31.28
CA SER A 109 -17.15 7.70 -32.08
C SER A 109 -16.94 6.20 -31.83
N CYS A 110 -15.81 5.75 -31.30
CA CYS A 110 -15.55 4.35 -30.98
C CYS A 110 -15.03 4.11 -29.56
N ASP A 111 -14.46 5.12 -28.92
CA ASP A 111 -13.81 4.99 -27.62
C ASP A 111 -14.75 5.36 -26.47
N MET A 112 -14.58 4.63 -25.36
CA MET A 112 -15.29 4.89 -24.12
C MET A 112 -14.89 6.25 -23.55
N ILE A 113 -15.86 7.15 -23.38
CA ILE A 113 -15.58 8.44 -22.75
C ILE A 113 -15.58 8.33 -21.22
N LEU A 114 -14.53 8.82 -20.59
CA LEU A 114 -14.39 8.85 -19.14
C LEU A 114 -14.69 10.23 -18.57
N ILE A 115 -15.57 10.29 -17.56
CA ILE A 115 -16.04 11.56 -16.96
C ILE A 115 -16.19 11.50 -15.42
N HIS A 116 -15.41 10.66 -14.74
CA HIS A 116 -15.54 10.43 -13.29
C HIS A 116 -15.41 11.71 -12.46
N THR A 117 -14.38 12.51 -12.72
CA THR A 117 -14.09 13.78 -12.03
C THR A 117 -15.20 14.79 -12.32
N LYS A 118 -15.65 14.89 -13.57
CA LYS A 118 -16.75 15.77 -13.97
C LYS A 118 -18.07 15.42 -13.28
N LEU A 119 -18.37 14.13 -13.06
CA LEU A 119 -19.54 13.71 -12.29
C LEU A 119 -19.37 14.02 -10.80
N ALA A 120 -18.20 13.71 -10.22
CA ALA A 120 -17.89 14.00 -8.83
C ALA A 120 -17.98 15.50 -8.49
N ASP A 121 -17.29 16.35 -9.26
CA ASP A 121 -17.27 17.80 -9.08
C ASP A 121 -18.65 18.47 -9.22
N LYS A 122 -19.54 17.84 -10.00
CA LYS A 122 -20.88 18.38 -10.25
C LYS A 122 -21.91 17.91 -9.25
N TYR A 123 -21.87 16.64 -8.85
CA TYR A 123 -22.93 16.01 -8.06
C TYR A 123 -22.45 15.58 -6.67
N PHE A 124 -21.29 14.94 -6.55
CA PHE A 124 -20.81 14.35 -5.30
C PHE A 124 -19.89 15.31 -4.54
N THR A 125 -20.42 16.49 -4.20
CA THR A 125 -19.71 17.58 -3.50
C THR A 125 -20.11 17.68 -2.02
N GLU A 126 -19.83 18.80 -1.33
CA GLU A 126 -20.10 18.99 0.12
C GLU A 126 -21.55 18.73 0.57
N ASN A 127 -22.54 18.75 -0.34
CA ASN A 127 -23.95 18.47 -0.02
C ASN A 127 -24.37 17.02 -0.35
N CYS A 128 -23.41 16.14 -0.65
CA CYS A 128 -23.63 14.73 -0.92
C CYS A 128 -23.65 13.93 0.39
N ASP A 129 -24.62 13.04 0.53
CA ASP A 129 -24.62 12.03 1.58
C ASP A 129 -23.62 10.92 1.20
N THR A 130 -22.51 10.83 1.94
CA THR A 130 -21.42 9.87 1.68
C THR A 130 -21.40 8.71 2.66
N TYR A 131 -21.09 7.51 2.16
CA TYR A 131 -20.95 6.29 2.98
C TYR A 131 -19.65 5.55 2.65
N ASP A 132 -18.89 5.18 3.69
CA ASP A 132 -17.55 4.59 3.59
C ASP A 132 -17.55 3.04 3.50
N GLU A 133 -18.74 2.44 3.45
CA GLU A 133 -18.97 0.99 3.31
C GLU A 133 -20.24 0.77 2.47
N ASP A 134 -20.61 -0.49 2.23
CA ASP A 134 -21.88 -0.85 1.60
C ASP A 134 -23.08 -0.18 2.28
N TYR A 135 -23.96 0.39 1.48
CA TYR A 135 -25.15 1.07 1.96
C TYR A 135 -26.42 0.49 1.34
N THR A 136 -27.30 -0.03 2.20
CA THR A 136 -28.62 -0.54 1.80
C THR A 136 -29.73 0.28 2.42
N TYR A 137 -30.67 0.75 1.60
CA TYR A 137 -31.89 1.43 2.04
C TYR A 137 -33.13 0.80 1.40
N SER A 138 -33.97 0.17 2.23
CA SER A 138 -35.23 -0.45 1.82
C SER A 138 -36.41 0.21 2.52
N ASP A 139 -37.36 0.72 1.73
CA ASP A 139 -38.64 1.24 2.21
C ASP A 139 -39.70 1.09 1.11
N MET A 140 -40.98 1.11 1.46
CA MET A 140 -42.06 1.14 0.48
C MET A 140 -41.92 2.31 -0.50
N ASN A 141 -41.44 3.47 -0.04
CA ASN A 141 -41.14 4.62 -0.90
C ASN A 141 -39.76 5.18 -0.56
N VAL A 142 -38.83 5.10 -1.51
CA VAL A 142 -37.47 5.63 -1.41
C VAL A 142 -37.42 6.93 -2.20
N ASN A 143 -37.16 8.06 -1.54
CA ASN A 143 -37.10 9.37 -2.21
C ASN A 143 -35.73 9.99 -1.98
N ILE A 144 -34.90 10.01 -3.03
CA ILE A 144 -33.56 10.58 -3.00
C ILE A 144 -33.64 11.96 -3.67
N ASN A 145 -33.45 13.02 -2.88
CA ASN A 145 -33.53 14.41 -3.35
C ASN A 145 -32.19 15.14 -3.33
N ASP A 146 -31.25 14.61 -2.55
CA ASP A 146 -29.87 15.07 -2.44
C ASP A 146 -28.99 13.92 -2.94
N PRO A 147 -27.80 14.22 -3.49
CA PRO A 147 -26.96 13.19 -4.06
C PRO A 147 -26.43 12.22 -3.00
N ILE A 148 -26.33 10.94 -3.35
CA ILE A 148 -25.74 9.90 -2.51
C ILE A 148 -24.49 9.35 -3.21
N TYR A 149 -23.39 9.20 -2.47
CA TYR A 149 -22.18 8.54 -2.95
C TYR A 149 -21.70 7.48 -1.97
N VAL A 150 -21.47 6.26 -2.43
CA VAL A 150 -21.07 5.12 -1.61
C VAL A 150 -19.71 4.60 -2.08
N THR A 151 -18.79 4.33 -1.17
CA THR A 151 -17.49 3.72 -1.52
C THR A 151 -17.59 2.19 -1.68
N GLY A 152 -18.53 1.54 -0.98
CA GLY A 152 -18.94 0.16 -1.27
C GLY A 152 -20.09 0.10 -2.30
N ARG A 153 -20.91 -0.94 -2.20
CA ARG A 153 -22.14 -1.15 -2.97
C ARG A 153 -23.29 -0.27 -2.47
N LEU A 154 -24.05 0.32 -3.38
CA LEU A 154 -25.32 1.01 -3.09
C LEU A 154 -26.51 0.12 -3.45
N ASN A 155 -27.38 -0.19 -2.49
CA ASN A 155 -28.62 -0.92 -2.73
C ASN A 155 -29.86 -0.12 -2.28
N LEU A 156 -30.75 0.20 -3.21
CA LEU A 156 -32.03 0.85 -2.95
C LEU A 156 -33.17 -0.11 -3.33
N ASP A 157 -34.05 -0.41 -2.38
CA ASP A 157 -35.19 -1.32 -2.60
C ASP A 157 -36.52 -0.62 -2.25
N GLY A 158 -37.46 -0.58 -3.20
CA GLY A 158 -38.77 0.03 -2.98
C GLY A 158 -39.42 0.68 -4.21
N ASN A 159 -40.33 1.62 -4.00
CA ASN A 159 -40.72 2.58 -5.04
C ASN A 159 -39.75 3.76 -5.01
N ILE A 160 -38.80 3.77 -5.94
CA ILE A 160 -37.64 4.65 -5.94
C ILE A 160 -37.95 5.90 -6.78
N SER A 161 -37.76 7.07 -6.19
CA SER A 161 -37.79 8.36 -6.87
C SER A 161 -36.44 9.04 -6.70
N LEU A 162 -35.69 9.18 -7.80
CA LEU A 162 -34.39 9.83 -7.84
C LEU A 162 -34.54 11.21 -8.48
N ASN A 163 -34.33 12.27 -7.71
CA ASN A 163 -34.40 13.66 -8.20
C ASN A 163 -33.02 14.31 -8.35
N ASP A 164 -31.95 13.57 -8.04
CA ASP A 164 -30.55 13.98 -8.18
C ASP A 164 -29.69 12.75 -8.49
N ALA A 165 -28.38 12.79 -8.23
CA ALA A 165 -27.44 11.70 -8.51
C ALA A 165 -27.38 10.63 -7.41
N VAL A 166 -27.22 9.37 -7.82
CA VAL A 166 -26.76 8.27 -6.96
C VAL A 166 -25.50 7.69 -7.57
N GLY A 167 -24.51 7.41 -6.72
CA GLY A 167 -23.22 6.92 -7.14
C GLY A 167 -22.66 5.89 -6.19
N ALA A 168 -21.94 4.91 -6.72
CA ALA A 168 -21.09 4.00 -5.95
C ALA A 168 -19.72 3.86 -6.61
N VAL A 169 -18.69 3.53 -5.82
CA VAL A 169 -17.40 3.07 -6.37
C VAL A 169 -17.57 1.65 -6.92
N SER A 170 -18.26 0.79 -6.18
CA SER A 170 -18.69 -0.56 -6.62
C SER A 170 -20.12 -0.52 -7.20
N ASP A 171 -20.93 -1.56 -6.99
CA ASP A 171 -22.19 -1.77 -7.69
C ASP A 171 -23.32 -0.83 -7.22
N VAL A 172 -24.27 -0.56 -8.12
CA VAL A 172 -25.52 0.14 -7.80
C VAL A 172 -26.72 -0.74 -8.14
N ASP A 173 -27.40 -1.22 -7.10
CA ASP A 173 -28.61 -2.03 -7.20
C ASP A 173 -29.86 -1.17 -6.94
N LEU A 174 -30.74 -1.05 -7.92
CA LEU A 174 -32.04 -0.39 -7.81
C LEU A 174 -33.14 -1.43 -8.03
N THR A 175 -33.83 -1.82 -6.95
CA THR A 175 -34.72 -2.98 -6.97
C THR A 175 -36.13 -2.68 -6.44
N GLY A 176 -37.08 -3.56 -6.73
CA GLY A 176 -38.41 -3.56 -6.12
C GLY A 176 -39.53 -3.03 -7.01
N GLY A 177 -40.20 -1.95 -6.57
CA GLY A 177 -41.41 -1.40 -7.17
C GLY A 177 -41.18 -0.65 -8.47
N ASN A 178 -41.57 0.62 -8.54
CA ASN A 178 -41.28 1.48 -9.70
C ASN A 178 -40.04 2.34 -9.46
N LEU A 179 -39.24 2.57 -10.50
CA LEU A 179 -38.16 3.55 -10.53
C LEU A 179 -38.59 4.78 -11.34
N ASN A 180 -38.45 5.96 -10.76
CA ASN A 180 -38.66 7.24 -11.43
C ASN A 180 -37.46 8.17 -11.21
N GLY A 181 -36.61 8.25 -12.23
CA GLY A 181 -35.49 9.17 -12.32
C GLY A 181 -35.90 10.46 -13.02
N ASN A 182 -35.82 11.58 -12.31
CA ASN A 182 -36.11 12.91 -12.85
C ASN A 182 -34.84 13.76 -12.84
N ASN A 183 -34.19 13.87 -13.99
CA ASN A 183 -32.89 14.51 -14.17
C ASN A 183 -31.79 13.89 -13.28
N THR A 184 -31.74 12.56 -13.23
CA THR A 184 -30.87 11.79 -12.34
C THR A 184 -29.59 11.33 -13.03
N VAL A 185 -28.53 11.10 -12.26
CA VAL A 185 -27.35 10.33 -12.66
C VAL A 185 -27.34 9.06 -11.83
N ILE A 186 -27.19 7.90 -12.47
CA ILE A 186 -26.95 6.61 -11.82
C ILE A 186 -25.54 6.20 -12.23
N TYR A 187 -24.63 6.17 -11.27
CA TYR A 187 -23.20 6.08 -11.51
C TYR A 187 -22.58 4.92 -10.74
N SER A 188 -21.84 4.05 -11.43
CA SER A 188 -20.86 3.18 -10.81
C SER A 188 -19.47 3.54 -11.35
N LYS A 189 -18.50 3.72 -10.46
CA LYS A 189 -17.11 4.00 -10.86
C LYS A 189 -16.50 2.77 -11.51
N PHE A 190 -16.62 1.60 -10.88
CA PHE A 190 -15.95 0.36 -11.29
C PHE A 190 -16.85 -0.87 -11.39
N GLY A 191 -18.02 -0.83 -10.74
CA GLY A 191 -18.93 -1.97 -10.66
C GLY A 191 -20.11 -1.91 -11.65
N ASP A 192 -21.05 -2.82 -11.41
CA ASP A 192 -22.25 -2.99 -12.21
C ASP A 192 -23.37 -2.02 -11.78
N ILE A 193 -24.34 -1.82 -12.67
CA ILE A 193 -25.60 -1.14 -12.34
C ILE A 193 -26.75 -2.06 -12.70
N ASP A 194 -27.47 -2.53 -11.68
CA ASP A 194 -28.63 -3.40 -11.85
C ASP A 194 -29.93 -2.65 -11.54
N ILE A 195 -30.80 -2.52 -12.54
CA ILE A 195 -32.13 -1.93 -12.40
C ILE A 195 -33.18 -3.02 -12.56
N SER A 196 -33.66 -3.56 -11.44
CA SER A 196 -34.64 -4.65 -11.37
C SER A 196 -35.97 -4.16 -10.78
N ASN A 197 -36.77 -3.46 -11.58
CA ASN A 197 -38.01 -2.81 -11.15
C ASN A 197 -39.20 -3.20 -12.04
N SER A 198 -40.42 -3.14 -11.49
CA SER A 198 -41.63 -3.42 -12.28
C SER A 198 -41.78 -2.45 -13.46
N GLN A 199 -41.51 -1.16 -13.25
CA GLN A 199 -41.50 -0.13 -14.28
C GLN A 199 -40.38 0.85 -13.98
N ALA A 200 -39.62 1.26 -14.99
CA ALA A 200 -38.55 2.23 -14.81
C ALA A 200 -38.71 3.36 -15.84
N THR A 201 -38.70 4.61 -15.36
CA THR A 201 -38.62 5.81 -16.19
C THR A 201 -37.43 6.63 -15.73
N VAL A 202 -36.41 6.76 -16.57
CA VAL A 202 -35.16 7.47 -16.23
C VAL A 202 -34.95 8.62 -17.21
N ASN A 203 -35.09 9.86 -16.72
CA ASN A 203 -34.65 11.04 -17.45
C ASN A 203 -33.26 11.39 -16.92
N GLY A 204 -32.19 10.88 -17.54
CA GLY A 204 -30.91 10.81 -16.83
C GLY A 204 -29.73 10.30 -17.63
N LEU A 205 -28.61 10.14 -16.92
CA LEU A 205 -27.42 9.40 -17.37
C LEU A 205 -27.29 8.13 -16.53
N ILE A 206 -27.08 6.99 -17.19
CA ILE A 206 -26.63 5.74 -16.55
C ILE A 206 -25.20 5.50 -17.02
N TYR A 207 -24.24 5.45 -16.10
CA TYR A 207 -22.82 5.48 -16.41
C TYR A 207 -22.05 4.46 -15.56
N ALA A 208 -21.55 3.40 -16.19
CA ALA A 208 -20.76 2.32 -15.56
C ALA A 208 -19.63 1.88 -16.51
N PRO A 209 -18.61 2.71 -16.74
CA PRO A 209 -17.63 2.52 -17.82
C PRO A 209 -16.82 1.22 -17.71
N PHE A 210 -16.75 0.61 -16.52
CA PHE A 210 -16.04 -0.65 -16.26
C PHE A 210 -16.97 -1.81 -15.87
N GLY A 211 -18.29 -1.58 -15.87
CA GLY A 211 -19.27 -2.58 -15.45
C GLY A 211 -20.39 -2.78 -16.46
N THR A 212 -21.25 -3.72 -16.13
CA THR A 212 -22.46 -4.06 -16.87
C THR A 212 -23.63 -3.25 -16.36
N VAL A 213 -24.36 -2.61 -17.27
CA VAL A 213 -25.68 -2.05 -16.98
C VAL A 213 -26.74 -3.09 -17.34
N THR A 214 -27.35 -3.68 -16.32
CA THR A 214 -28.48 -4.61 -16.47
C THR A 214 -29.78 -3.90 -16.16
N ILE A 215 -30.75 -3.98 -17.07
CA ILE A 215 -32.08 -3.43 -16.88
C ILE A 215 -33.09 -4.56 -17.04
N ASP A 216 -33.65 -5.05 -15.94
CA ASP A 216 -34.73 -6.05 -15.91
C ASP A 216 -36.05 -5.38 -15.48
N CYS A 217 -36.85 -4.96 -16.45
CA CYS A 217 -38.09 -4.22 -16.20
C CYS A 217 -39.20 -4.62 -17.18
N ASP A 218 -40.46 -4.72 -16.72
CA ASP A 218 -41.58 -4.95 -17.66
C ASP A 218 -41.64 -3.83 -18.71
N ASN A 219 -41.53 -2.56 -18.30
CA ASN A 219 -41.30 -1.46 -19.25
C ASN A 219 -40.22 -0.50 -18.76
N PHE A 220 -39.21 -0.29 -19.60
CA PHE A 220 -38.16 0.72 -19.41
C PHE A 220 -38.37 1.90 -20.35
N ASN A 221 -38.38 3.12 -19.82
CA ASN A 221 -38.45 4.35 -20.61
C ASN A 221 -37.32 5.29 -20.22
N MET A 222 -36.56 5.76 -21.19
CA MET A 222 -35.44 6.66 -20.92
C MET A 222 -35.47 7.89 -21.84
N ASN A 223 -35.13 9.05 -21.27
CA ASN A 223 -34.73 10.25 -22.01
C ASN A 223 -33.34 10.67 -21.51
N GLY A 224 -32.29 10.21 -22.17
CA GLY A 224 -30.98 10.12 -21.53
C GLY A 224 -29.90 9.46 -22.38
N LEU A 225 -28.83 9.04 -21.71
CA LEU A 225 -27.72 8.25 -22.26
C LEU A 225 -27.38 7.07 -21.34
N ILE A 226 -26.99 5.94 -21.93
CA ILE A 226 -26.38 4.79 -21.25
C ILE A 226 -24.97 4.62 -21.79
N ILE A 227 -23.97 4.58 -20.92
CA ILE A 227 -22.56 4.40 -21.28
C ILE A 227 -21.99 3.38 -20.30
N ALA A 228 -21.56 2.22 -20.78
CA ALA A 228 -21.12 1.13 -19.92
C ALA A 228 -20.10 0.23 -20.60
N GLN A 229 -19.41 -0.64 -19.85
CA GLN A 229 -18.61 -1.70 -20.47
C GLN A 229 -19.54 -2.63 -21.26
N ASN A 230 -20.62 -3.07 -20.62
CA ASN A 230 -21.65 -3.94 -21.20
C ASN A 230 -23.05 -3.38 -20.96
N VAL A 231 -23.98 -3.63 -21.88
CA VAL A 231 -25.40 -3.23 -21.69
C VAL A 231 -26.32 -4.41 -21.97
N VAL A 232 -27.14 -4.77 -20.97
CA VAL A 232 -28.16 -5.82 -21.06
C VAL A 232 -29.51 -5.24 -20.68
N ILE A 233 -30.49 -5.37 -21.57
CA ILE A 233 -31.87 -4.89 -21.34
C ILE A 233 -32.84 -6.05 -21.53
N ASP A 234 -33.40 -6.51 -20.43
CA ASP A 234 -34.36 -7.60 -20.33
C ASP A 234 -35.75 -7.07 -19.93
N GLY A 235 -36.80 -7.71 -20.47
CA GLY A 235 -38.18 -7.45 -20.05
C GLY A 235 -39.19 -7.43 -21.19
N TYR A 236 -40.34 -6.78 -20.98
CA TYR A 236 -41.41 -6.76 -21.98
C TYR A 236 -41.24 -5.65 -23.03
N GLY A 237 -40.76 -4.47 -22.65
CA GLY A 237 -40.45 -3.43 -23.62
C GLY A 237 -39.52 -2.32 -23.13
N ALA A 238 -38.76 -1.75 -24.07
CA ALA A 238 -37.85 -0.64 -23.80
C ALA A 238 -37.98 0.49 -24.83
N ASN A 239 -38.00 1.73 -24.34
CA ASN A 239 -38.06 2.95 -25.15
C ASN A 239 -36.97 3.93 -24.71
N ILE A 240 -35.91 4.07 -25.48
CA ILE A 240 -34.75 4.91 -25.18
C ILE A 240 -34.74 6.10 -26.13
N ASN A 241 -34.67 7.30 -25.59
CA ASN A 241 -34.65 8.55 -26.34
C ASN A 241 -33.36 9.31 -26.03
N TYR A 242 -32.59 9.63 -27.06
CA TYR A 242 -31.40 10.45 -26.94
C TYR A 242 -31.73 11.83 -26.35
N SER A 243 -30.93 12.26 -25.39
CA SER A 243 -31.03 13.60 -24.81
C SER A 243 -29.81 14.44 -25.16
N SER A 244 -30.01 15.49 -25.96
CA SER A 244 -28.95 16.45 -26.28
C SER A 244 -28.41 17.19 -25.06
N SER A 245 -29.21 17.33 -24.00
CA SER A 245 -28.78 17.99 -22.76
C SER A 245 -27.83 17.12 -21.95
N TRP A 246 -28.03 15.80 -21.95
CA TRP A 246 -27.12 14.87 -21.29
C TRP A 246 -25.85 14.65 -22.13
N ALA A 247 -25.97 14.66 -23.46
CA ALA A 247 -24.82 14.62 -24.35
C ALA A 247 -23.91 15.85 -24.25
N GLU A 248 -24.47 17.02 -23.96
CA GLU A 248 -23.68 18.23 -23.65
C GLU A 248 -22.97 18.12 -22.30
N LEU A 249 -23.57 17.43 -21.31
CA LEU A 249 -22.89 17.17 -20.04
C LEU A 249 -21.70 16.20 -20.24
N VAL A 250 -21.90 15.11 -20.97
CA VAL A 250 -20.86 14.12 -21.25
C VAL A 250 -19.74 14.78 -22.06
N GLY A 251 -20.08 15.48 -23.15
CA GLY A 251 -19.14 16.14 -24.04
C GLY A 251 -18.40 15.15 -24.95
N THR A 252 -17.22 15.53 -25.43
CA THR A 252 -16.40 14.72 -26.35
C THR A 252 -14.93 14.64 -25.93
N GLU A 253 -14.59 15.14 -24.74
CA GLU A 253 -13.24 15.07 -24.18
C GLU A 253 -13.28 14.06 -23.03
N SER A 254 -12.47 13.01 -23.15
CA SER A 254 -12.28 12.00 -22.10
C SER A 254 -11.31 12.49 -21.04
N GLU A 255 -11.57 12.13 -19.79
CA GLU A 255 -10.63 12.28 -18.70
C GLU A 255 -9.58 11.16 -18.72
N GLU A 256 -8.40 11.48 -18.20
CA GLU A 256 -7.36 10.47 -17.92
C GLU A 256 -7.80 9.59 -16.75
N LEU A 257 -7.51 8.29 -16.84
CA LEU A 257 -7.71 7.37 -15.73
C LEU A 257 -6.75 7.73 -14.60
N SER A 258 -7.31 8.06 -13.44
CA SER A 258 -6.55 8.18 -12.20
C SER A 258 -7.22 7.35 -11.12
N TRP A 259 -6.49 6.38 -10.59
CA TRP A 259 -6.91 5.47 -9.54
C TRP A 259 -5.81 5.38 -8.49
N THR A 260 -6.19 5.08 -7.26
CA THR A 260 -5.27 4.80 -6.16
C THR A 260 -5.23 3.30 -5.87
N MET A 261 -4.20 2.82 -5.16
CA MET A 261 -4.17 1.43 -4.69
C MET A 261 -5.44 1.08 -3.87
N ASP A 262 -5.95 2.05 -3.11
CA ASP A 262 -7.20 1.90 -2.33
C ASP A 262 -8.46 1.72 -3.22
N ASP A 263 -8.40 2.05 -4.51
CA ASP A 263 -9.49 1.81 -5.46
C ASP A 263 -9.46 0.36 -6.00
N TRP A 264 -8.31 -0.34 -5.92
CA TRP A 264 -8.12 -1.67 -6.52
C TRP A 264 -8.97 -2.75 -5.89
N GLN A 265 -9.25 -2.65 -4.58
CA GLN A 265 -10.10 -3.61 -3.87
C GLN A 265 -11.53 -3.69 -4.42
N TYR A 266 -11.95 -2.73 -5.26
CA TYR A 266 -13.27 -2.69 -5.89
C TYR A 266 -13.24 -3.04 -7.37
N LEU A 267 -12.05 -3.25 -7.94
CA LEU A 267 -11.90 -3.74 -9.30
C LEU A 267 -12.14 -5.24 -9.32
N ALA A 268 -12.71 -5.75 -10.41
CA ALA A 268 -12.80 -7.19 -10.61
C ALA A 268 -11.39 -7.77 -10.76
N ASP A 269 -11.13 -8.84 -10.03
CA ASP A 269 -9.97 -9.72 -10.08
C ASP A 269 -10.58 -11.12 -10.22
N THR A 270 -10.53 -11.68 -11.44
CA THR A 270 -11.36 -12.82 -11.82
C THR A 270 -10.70 -14.16 -11.57
N ASP A 271 -9.37 -14.21 -11.58
CA ASP A 271 -8.57 -15.39 -11.24
C ASP A 271 -7.99 -15.37 -9.82
N GLU A 272 -8.25 -14.28 -9.07
CA GLU A 272 -7.95 -14.13 -7.64
C GLU A 272 -6.45 -14.17 -7.33
N ASP A 273 -5.62 -13.65 -8.23
CA ASP A 273 -4.17 -13.64 -8.11
C ASP A 273 -3.62 -12.36 -7.44
N GLY A 274 -4.49 -11.38 -7.19
CA GLY A 274 -4.19 -10.09 -6.56
C GLY A 274 -3.96 -8.95 -7.55
N LEU A 275 -4.04 -9.20 -8.86
CA LEU A 275 -3.95 -8.21 -9.92
C LEU A 275 -5.33 -8.02 -10.59
N PRO A 276 -5.93 -6.82 -10.53
CA PRO A 276 -7.25 -6.65 -11.13
C PRO A 276 -7.26 -6.73 -12.66
N ASN A 277 -8.33 -7.26 -13.25
CA ASN A 277 -8.55 -7.42 -14.71
C ASN A 277 -8.17 -6.19 -15.55
N LEU A 278 -8.44 -5.00 -15.02
CA LEU A 278 -8.14 -3.73 -15.69
C LEU A 278 -6.62 -3.50 -15.82
N ILE A 279 -5.87 -3.88 -14.79
CA ILE A 279 -4.42 -3.75 -14.73
C ILE A 279 -3.76 -4.82 -15.56
N GLU A 280 -4.25 -6.05 -15.46
CA GLU A 280 -3.80 -7.17 -16.27
C GLU A 280 -3.85 -6.85 -17.75
N LYS A 281 -4.97 -6.27 -18.22
CA LYS A 281 -5.11 -5.80 -19.59
C LYS A 281 -4.07 -4.74 -19.99
N GLU A 282 -3.68 -3.86 -19.07
CA GLU A 282 -2.70 -2.79 -19.34
C GLU A 282 -1.27 -3.36 -19.43
N ILE A 283 -0.93 -4.32 -18.57
CA ILE A 283 0.41 -4.93 -18.56
C ILE A 283 0.52 -6.12 -19.53
N GLY A 284 -0.61 -6.64 -20.01
CA GLY A 284 -0.69 -7.71 -21.01
C GLY A 284 -0.83 -9.12 -20.44
N SER A 285 -1.08 -9.28 -19.14
CA SER A 285 -1.42 -10.57 -18.53
C SER A 285 -2.88 -10.97 -18.83
N ASP A 286 -3.23 -12.24 -18.60
CA ASP A 286 -4.54 -12.81 -18.94
C ASP A 286 -5.48 -12.80 -17.72
N PRO A 287 -6.56 -11.99 -17.71
CA PRO A 287 -7.49 -11.83 -16.58
C PRO A 287 -8.26 -13.05 -16.09
N TYR A 288 -7.96 -14.22 -16.61
CA TYR A 288 -8.63 -15.47 -16.27
C TYR A 288 -7.61 -16.59 -16.01
N ASN A 289 -6.32 -16.25 -15.94
CA ASN A 289 -5.23 -17.17 -15.72
C ASN A 289 -4.23 -16.57 -14.74
N PRO A 290 -4.21 -17.04 -13.48
CA PRO A 290 -3.48 -16.39 -12.40
C PRO A 290 -1.94 -16.49 -12.50
N ASP A 291 -1.42 -17.12 -13.56
CA ASP A 291 0.00 -17.38 -13.86
C ASP A 291 0.11 -17.41 -15.38
N THR A 292 0.20 -16.23 -15.99
CA THR A 292 0.09 -15.99 -17.43
C THR A 292 1.19 -16.70 -18.20
N ASP A 293 2.41 -16.69 -17.68
CA ASP A 293 3.57 -17.22 -18.36
C ASP A 293 3.93 -18.68 -18.00
N GLY A 294 3.35 -19.19 -16.92
CA GLY A 294 3.42 -20.58 -16.48
C GLY A 294 4.73 -20.94 -15.78
N ASP A 295 5.43 -19.99 -15.16
CA ASP A 295 6.65 -20.23 -14.39
C ASP A 295 6.37 -20.73 -12.96
N GLY A 296 5.15 -20.51 -12.46
CA GLY A 296 4.67 -20.95 -11.14
C GLY A 296 4.47 -19.83 -10.12
N LEU A 297 4.85 -18.59 -10.44
CA LEU A 297 4.51 -17.40 -9.66
C LEU A 297 3.19 -16.79 -10.18
N PRO A 298 2.33 -16.26 -9.30
CA PRO A 298 1.14 -15.56 -9.75
C PRO A 298 1.42 -14.17 -10.33
N ASP A 299 0.65 -13.72 -11.33
CA ASP A 299 0.92 -12.44 -12.02
C ASP A 299 0.89 -11.25 -11.06
N GLY A 300 -0.03 -11.27 -10.09
CA GLY A 300 -0.10 -10.30 -9.01
C GLY A 300 1.13 -10.29 -8.10
N TYR A 301 1.70 -11.45 -7.78
CA TYR A 301 2.92 -11.52 -6.97
C TYR A 301 4.13 -10.99 -7.75
N GLU A 302 4.25 -11.36 -9.00
CA GLU A 302 5.30 -10.89 -9.90
C GLU A 302 5.25 -9.37 -10.09
N ALA A 303 4.08 -8.81 -10.42
CA ALA A 303 3.94 -7.40 -10.72
C ALA A 303 4.07 -6.51 -9.48
N LEU A 304 3.56 -6.95 -8.32
CA LEU A 304 3.44 -6.11 -7.12
C LEU A 304 4.55 -6.33 -6.10
N THR A 305 5.09 -7.55 -6.01
CA THR A 305 6.13 -7.92 -5.03
C THR A 305 7.51 -7.93 -5.69
N LEU A 306 7.70 -8.77 -6.71
CA LEU A 306 9.00 -8.98 -7.35
C LEU A 306 9.37 -7.88 -8.36
N GLY A 307 8.37 -7.24 -8.96
CA GLY A 307 8.58 -6.33 -10.09
C GLY A 307 9.12 -7.03 -11.35
N THR A 308 8.81 -8.32 -11.51
CA THR A 308 9.05 -9.12 -12.73
C THR A 308 7.92 -8.92 -13.75
N ASP A 309 8.10 -9.42 -14.97
CA ASP A 309 7.15 -9.33 -16.07
C ASP A 309 6.29 -10.61 -16.11
N PRO A 310 5.01 -10.56 -15.72
CA PRO A 310 4.17 -11.76 -15.60
C PRO A 310 3.84 -12.45 -16.92
N THR A 311 4.30 -11.87 -18.04
CA THR A 311 4.12 -12.46 -19.37
C THR A 311 5.35 -13.22 -19.85
N LYS A 312 6.39 -13.32 -19.01
CA LYS A 312 7.71 -13.82 -19.40
C LYS A 312 8.43 -14.57 -18.26
N PRO A 313 8.62 -15.90 -18.37
CA PRO A 313 9.12 -16.74 -17.27
C PRO A 313 10.56 -16.47 -16.77
N ASP A 314 11.28 -15.57 -17.45
CA ASP A 314 12.67 -15.19 -17.18
C ASP A 314 12.75 -13.74 -17.64
N THR A 315 12.42 -12.81 -16.75
CA THR A 315 12.25 -11.39 -17.07
C THR A 315 13.52 -10.78 -17.65
N ASP A 316 14.69 -11.17 -17.15
CA ASP A 316 15.97 -10.55 -17.49
C ASP A 316 16.80 -11.30 -18.57
N ASP A 317 16.29 -12.44 -19.03
CA ASP A 317 16.93 -13.37 -19.99
C ASP A 317 18.29 -13.91 -19.50
N ASN A 318 18.50 -14.09 -18.19
CA ASN A 318 19.75 -14.61 -17.65
C ASN A 318 19.84 -16.15 -17.70
N GLY A 319 18.72 -16.83 -17.96
CA GLY A 319 18.61 -18.28 -18.08
C GLY A 319 18.24 -19.01 -16.80
N VAL A 320 17.88 -18.28 -15.74
CA VAL A 320 17.17 -18.74 -14.55
C VAL A 320 15.75 -18.21 -14.65
N LEU A 321 14.75 -19.01 -14.27
CA LEU A 321 13.36 -18.54 -14.27
C LEU A 321 13.14 -17.61 -13.08
N ASP A 322 12.20 -16.67 -13.17
CA ASP A 322 11.93 -15.72 -12.09
C ASP A 322 11.54 -16.44 -10.79
N CYS A 323 10.80 -17.55 -10.89
CA CYS A 323 10.47 -18.44 -9.77
C CYS A 323 11.68 -19.17 -9.12
N ASP A 324 12.76 -19.37 -9.87
CA ASP A 324 14.00 -20.06 -9.46
C ASP A 324 15.10 -19.07 -9.01
N GLU A 325 14.89 -17.76 -9.15
CA GLU A 325 15.82 -16.74 -8.65
C GLU A 325 15.76 -16.64 -7.12
N ASP A 326 16.83 -16.10 -6.52
CA ASP A 326 17.03 -15.90 -5.09
C ASP A 326 17.57 -14.47 -4.95
N PHE A 327 16.69 -13.54 -4.60
CA PHE A 327 16.92 -12.10 -4.74
C PHE A 327 17.71 -11.48 -3.60
N ASP A 328 17.61 -12.04 -2.39
CA ASP A 328 18.36 -11.61 -1.21
C ASP A 328 19.55 -12.51 -0.85
N GLU A 329 19.72 -13.63 -1.57
CA GLU A 329 20.80 -14.59 -1.44
C GLU A 329 20.79 -15.37 -0.11
N ASP A 330 19.61 -15.60 0.48
CA ASP A 330 19.41 -16.33 1.73
C ASP A 330 19.39 -17.87 1.56
N GLY A 331 19.20 -18.34 0.33
CA GLY A 331 19.14 -19.74 -0.04
C GLY A 331 17.74 -20.33 -0.26
N LEU A 332 16.69 -19.51 -0.25
CA LEU A 332 15.35 -19.80 -0.75
C LEU A 332 15.17 -19.19 -2.14
N THR A 333 14.40 -19.86 -3.01
CA THR A 333 14.01 -19.24 -4.29
C THR A 333 12.75 -18.39 -4.10
N ASN A 334 12.51 -17.42 -4.97
CA ASN A 334 11.31 -16.58 -4.98
C ASN A 334 10.01 -17.40 -4.87
N LEU A 335 9.95 -18.58 -5.52
CA LEU A 335 8.81 -19.49 -5.37
C LEU A 335 8.69 -20.08 -3.95
N GLN A 336 9.81 -20.48 -3.34
CA GLN A 336 9.79 -20.99 -1.96
C GLN A 336 9.37 -19.89 -1.00
N GLU A 337 9.83 -18.67 -1.21
CA GLU A 337 9.45 -17.52 -0.41
C GLU A 337 7.98 -17.19 -0.54
N TYR A 338 7.44 -17.22 -1.76
CA TYR A 338 6.00 -17.11 -1.99
C TYR A 338 5.20 -18.20 -1.25
N GLU A 339 5.66 -19.45 -1.28
CA GLU A 339 4.99 -20.57 -0.60
C GLU A 339 5.07 -20.47 0.93
N LEU A 340 6.15 -19.90 1.47
CA LEU A 340 6.40 -19.74 2.90
C LEU A 340 5.80 -18.43 3.45
N GLY A 341 5.58 -17.44 2.59
CA GLY A 341 5.14 -16.10 2.96
C GLY A 341 6.27 -15.20 3.46
N THR A 342 7.53 -15.52 3.15
CA THR A 342 8.71 -14.71 3.45
C THR A 342 8.90 -13.57 2.44
N GLU A 343 9.81 -12.65 2.72
CA GLU A 343 10.03 -11.44 1.94
C GLU A 343 11.19 -11.59 0.93
N PRO A 344 10.95 -11.60 -0.40
CA PRO A 344 11.97 -11.87 -1.44
C PRO A 344 13.09 -10.85 -1.62
N TYR A 345 13.16 -9.87 -0.73
CA TYR A 345 14.21 -8.86 -0.72
C TYR A 345 14.76 -8.61 0.68
N ASN A 346 14.42 -9.46 1.64
CA ASN A 346 14.79 -9.35 3.03
C ASN A 346 15.12 -10.74 3.56
N ASP A 347 16.40 -10.97 3.77
CA ASP A 347 16.96 -12.29 4.07
C ASP A 347 16.61 -12.83 5.45
N ASP A 348 15.96 -12.03 6.30
CA ASP A 348 15.52 -12.30 7.67
C ASP A 348 14.15 -11.61 7.86
N THR A 349 13.07 -12.33 7.52
CA THR A 349 11.72 -11.77 7.40
C THR A 349 11.18 -11.31 8.75
N ASP A 350 11.40 -12.08 9.81
CA ASP A 350 10.89 -11.75 11.15
C ASP A 350 11.85 -10.87 11.99
N GLY A 351 13.12 -10.79 11.59
CA GLY A 351 14.12 -9.89 12.14
C GLY A 351 14.80 -10.41 13.41
N ASP A 352 14.84 -11.72 13.62
CA ASP A 352 15.41 -12.34 14.82
C ASP A 352 16.94 -12.56 14.74
N GLY A 353 17.50 -12.42 13.55
CA GLY A 353 18.92 -12.56 13.25
C GLY A 353 19.34 -13.91 12.67
N LEU A 354 18.40 -14.82 12.36
CA LEU A 354 18.58 -15.94 11.45
C LEU A 354 18.01 -15.58 10.08
N ASN A 355 18.67 -16.01 9.02
CA ASN A 355 18.12 -15.82 7.70
C ASN A 355 17.03 -16.88 7.41
N ASP A 356 15.97 -16.54 6.65
CA ASP A 356 14.81 -17.43 6.43
C ASP A 356 15.24 -18.80 5.87
N GLY A 357 16.22 -18.79 4.95
CA GLY A 357 16.86 -19.98 4.41
C GLY A 357 17.61 -20.81 5.45
N GLU A 358 18.26 -20.21 6.46
CA GLU A 358 18.88 -20.94 7.56
C GLU A 358 17.84 -21.58 8.48
N GLU A 359 16.77 -20.85 8.76
CA GLU A 359 15.65 -21.33 9.57
C GLU A 359 15.01 -22.56 8.95
N ILE A 360 14.65 -22.50 7.67
CA ILE A 360 14.02 -23.63 6.98
C ILE A 360 15.00 -24.80 6.78
N ASN A 361 16.22 -24.53 6.32
CA ASN A 361 17.13 -25.60 5.89
C ASN A 361 18.01 -26.19 7.01
N THR A 362 18.21 -25.46 8.11
CA THR A 362 19.16 -25.85 9.17
C THR A 362 18.47 -26.05 10.51
N TYR A 363 17.68 -25.07 10.98
CA TYR A 363 17.16 -25.05 12.35
C TYR A 363 15.74 -25.60 12.47
N SER A 364 15.00 -25.65 11.35
CA SER A 364 13.59 -26.02 11.28
C SER A 364 12.68 -25.15 12.16
N THR A 365 13.04 -23.88 12.31
CA THR A 365 12.25 -22.80 12.94
C THR A 365 11.24 -22.22 11.95
N ASP A 366 10.37 -21.31 12.41
CA ASP A 366 9.35 -20.64 11.60
C ASP A 366 9.83 -19.23 11.22
N PRO A 367 10.17 -18.96 9.94
CA PRO A 367 10.79 -17.68 9.53
C PRO A 367 9.86 -16.47 9.58
N LEU A 368 8.63 -16.67 10.02
CA LEU A 368 7.65 -15.61 10.25
C LEU A 368 7.44 -15.33 11.75
N LYS A 369 8.27 -15.92 12.62
CA LYS A 369 8.08 -15.91 14.06
C LYS A 369 9.41 -15.89 14.81
N VAL A 370 9.74 -14.70 15.29
CA VAL A 370 10.98 -14.36 16.02
C VAL A 370 11.38 -15.25 17.20
N ASP A 371 10.49 -16.09 17.70
CA ASP A 371 10.66 -17.00 18.85
C ASP A 371 9.75 -18.19 18.58
N THR A 372 10.29 -19.26 17.98
CA THR A 372 9.51 -20.38 17.45
C THR A 372 8.80 -21.16 18.56
N ASP A 373 9.41 -21.30 19.74
CA ASP A 373 8.90 -22.13 20.83
C ASP A 373 8.18 -21.37 21.97
N ASP A 374 8.08 -20.04 21.85
CA ASP A 374 7.39 -19.10 22.74
C ASP A 374 7.95 -19.05 24.17
N ASP A 375 9.26 -19.16 24.33
CA ASP A 375 9.91 -19.16 25.64
C ASP A 375 10.42 -17.79 26.12
N GLY A 376 10.45 -16.81 25.20
CA GLY A 376 10.92 -15.45 25.44
C GLY A 376 12.37 -15.18 25.04
N LEU A 377 13.03 -16.11 24.36
CA LEU A 377 14.32 -15.93 23.69
C LEU A 377 14.11 -16.04 22.17
N GLU A 378 14.72 -15.13 21.41
CA GLU A 378 14.61 -15.17 19.94
C GLU A 378 15.43 -16.34 19.36
N ASP A 379 14.99 -16.99 18.27
CA ASP A 379 15.66 -18.20 17.76
C ASP A 379 17.14 -17.91 17.41
N GLY A 380 17.41 -16.75 16.81
CA GLY A 380 18.78 -16.26 16.58
C GLY A 380 19.61 -16.07 17.85
N ASP A 381 19.00 -15.64 18.95
CA ASP A 381 19.67 -15.55 20.25
C ASP A 381 19.92 -16.94 20.87
N GLU A 382 19.04 -17.90 20.62
CA GLU A 382 19.19 -19.27 21.07
C GLU A 382 20.40 -19.97 20.45
N ILE A 383 20.59 -19.78 19.14
CA ILE A 383 21.80 -20.27 18.45
C ILE A 383 23.06 -19.65 19.04
N TYR A 384 23.02 -18.36 19.41
CA TYR A 384 24.13 -17.68 20.08
C TYR A 384 24.41 -18.23 21.49
N PHE A 385 23.38 -18.62 22.23
CA PHE A 385 23.49 -19.19 23.57
C PHE A 385 23.67 -20.72 23.61
N GLU A 386 23.69 -21.37 22.45
CA GLU A 386 23.73 -22.83 22.31
C GLU A 386 22.50 -23.54 22.95
N THR A 387 21.33 -22.90 22.91
CA THR A 387 20.02 -23.51 23.23
C THR A 387 19.34 -24.05 21.97
N ASP A 388 18.24 -24.80 22.12
CA ASP A 388 17.51 -25.45 21.03
C ASP A 388 16.21 -24.66 20.75
N PRO A 389 16.09 -23.97 19.60
CA PRO A 389 14.97 -23.07 19.33
C PRO A 389 13.62 -23.74 19.10
N LEU A 390 13.58 -25.06 19.26
CA LEU A 390 12.36 -25.87 19.19
C LEU A 390 12.00 -26.45 20.57
N ASN A 391 12.71 -26.06 21.63
CA ASN A 391 12.52 -26.59 22.96
C ASN A 391 12.69 -25.53 24.06
N PRO A 392 11.58 -25.11 24.72
CA PRO A 392 11.55 -23.90 25.56
C PRO A 392 12.25 -24.06 26.93
N ASP A 393 12.96 -25.17 27.14
CA ASP A 393 13.76 -25.51 28.32
C ASP A 393 14.80 -26.55 27.89
N THR A 394 15.88 -26.08 27.26
CA THR A 394 16.91 -26.91 26.63
C THR A 394 17.55 -27.91 27.59
N ASP A 395 17.82 -27.48 28.83
CA ASP A 395 18.51 -28.32 29.82
C ASP A 395 17.56 -29.13 30.73
N GLY A 396 16.26 -28.87 30.65
CA GLY A 396 15.20 -29.55 31.39
C GLY A 396 15.21 -29.23 32.88
N ASN A 397 15.74 -28.07 33.29
CA ASN A 397 15.84 -27.68 34.69
C ASN A 397 14.54 -27.07 35.26
N GLY A 398 13.57 -26.76 34.40
CA GLY A 398 12.26 -26.20 34.73
C GLY A 398 12.20 -24.67 34.75
N VAL A 399 13.22 -23.99 34.24
CA VAL A 399 13.26 -22.56 33.90
C VAL A 399 13.33 -22.48 32.38
N LEU A 400 12.57 -21.57 31.77
CA LEU A 400 12.60 -21.39 30.32
C LEU A 400 13.93 -20.74 29.91
N ASP A 401 14.45 -21.02 28.71
CA ASP A 401 15.73 -20.50 28.24
C ASP A 401 15.71 -18.96 28.17
N GLY A 402 14.58 -18.33 27.81
CA GLY A 402 14.39 -16.87 27.91
C GLY A 402 14.43 -16.29 29.33
N ASP A 403 14.05 -17.07 30.34
CA ASP A 403 14.07 -16.67 31.76
C ASP A 403 15.41 -16.97 32.46
N GLU A 404 16.31 -17.69 31.80
CA GLU A 404 17.61 -18.01 32.36
C GLU A 404 18.52 -16.78 32.46
N LYS A 405 19.18 -16.65 33.61
CA LYS A 405 20.16 -15.60 33.83
C LYS A 405 21.53 -16.06 33.37
N ARG A 406 22.11 -15.32 32.41
CA ARG A 406 23.43 -15.60 31.84
C ARG A 406 24.37 -14.42 32.10
N PHE A 407 25.62 -14.72 32.45
CA PHE A 407 26.64 -13.67 32.61
C PHE A 407 27.14 -13.22 31.24
N GLN A 408 26.94 -11.95 30.94
CA GLN A 408 27.27 -11.36 29.65
C GLN A 408 28.05 -10.05 29.81
N THR A 409 28.81 -9.69 28.78
CA THR A 409 29.54 -8.41 28.74
C THR A 409 29.27 -7.71 27.42
N PHE A 410 28.58 -6.57 27.49
CA PHE A 410 28.41 -5.64 26.39
C PHE A 410 29.57 -4.66 26.34
N ILE A 411 30.10 -4.38 25.15
CA ILE A 411 31.24 -3.48 24.96
C ILE A 411 30.87 -2.41 23.93
N HIS A 412 30.79 -1.16 24.38
CA HIS A 412 30.65 0.01 23.54
C HIS A 412 32.01 0.70 23.35
N LYS A 413 32.45 0.87 22.10
CA LYS A 413 33.64 1.66 21.77
C LYS A 413 33.25 3.12 21.61
N VAL A 414 33.95 4.00 22.31
CA VAL A 414 33.69 5.43 22.24
C VAL A 414 34.27 6.00 20.95
N GLU A 415 33.42 6.61 20.13
CA GLU A 415 33.80 7.14 18.81
C GLU A 415 34.69 8.39 18.89
N ASN A 416 34.55 9.19 19.95
CA ASN A 416 35.33 10.41 20.11
C ASN A 416 36.79 10.07 20.47
N GLU A 417 37.69 10.22 19.49
CA GLU A 417 39.12 10.00 19.66
C GLU A 417 39.78 10.93 20.70
N ASP A 418 39.19 12.07 21.04
CA ASP A 418 39.71 12.98 22.08
C ASP A 418 39.19 12.62 23.48
N CYS A 419 38.21 11.72 23.60
CA CYS A 419 37.69 11.28 24.89
C CYS A 419 38.73 10.45 25.65
N ALA A 420 38.84 10.70 26.97
CA ALA A 420 39.68 9.92 27.86
C ALA A 420 39.13 8.51 28.09
N VAL A 421 37.82 8.31 27.98
CA VAL A 421 37.17 7.00 28.01
C VAL A 421 37.19 6.44 26.58
N THR A 422 37.81 5.29 26.38
CA THR A 422 37.92 4.65 25.06
C THR A 422 36.88 3.55 24.86
N GLU A 423 36.50 2.87 25.94
CA GLU A 423 35.49 1.80 25.90
C GLU A 423 34.64 1.86 27.17
N VAL A 424 33.35 1.61 27.01
CA VAL A 424 32.39 1.38 28.10
C VAL A 424 31.98 -0.07 28.06
N ARG A 425 32.23 -0.80 29.13
CA ARG A 425 31.85 -2.21 29.28
C ARG A 425 30.76 -2.34 30.33
N VAL A 426 29.69 -3.03 29.98
CA VAL A 426 28.57 -3.36 30.88
C VAL A 426 28.60 -4.86 31.08
N SER A 427 28.89 -5.31 32.30
CA SER A 427 28.93 -6.74 32.64
C SER A 427 27.87 -7.07 33.67
N MET A 428 26.96 -7.98 33.36
CA MET A 428 25.90 -8.36 34.29
C MET A 428 25.45 -9.80 34.06
N GLU A 429 24.84 -10.36 35.10
CA GLU A 429 24.05 -11.59 35.01
C GLU A 429 22.59 -11.18 34.83
N GLY A 430 22.04 -11.46 33.66
CA GLY A 430 20.68 -11.06 33.28
C GLY A 430 20.08 -11.95 32.21
N THR A 431 18.82 -11.69 31.89
CA THR A 431 18.03 -12.45 30.90
C THR A 431 18.18 -11.88 29.48
N GLY A 432 17.89 -12.71 28.47
CA GLY A 432 17.97 -12.37 27.05
C GLY A 432 19.38 -12.04 26.55
N ASN A 433 19.51 -11.52 25.32
CA ASN A 433 20.78 -11.10 24.75
C ASN A 433 21.15 -9.66 25.11
N LEU A 434 22.18 -9.50 25.95
CA LEU A 434 22.64 -8.20 26.40
C LEU A 434 23.13 -7.31 25.25
N GLN A 435 23.63 -7.91 24.17
CA GLN A 435 24.16 -7.17 23.01
C GLN A 435 23.05 -6.45 22.24
N LYS A 436 21.86 -7.05 22.15
CA LYS A 436 20.65 -6.45 21.55
C LYS A 436 19.92 -5.54 22.55
N ALA A 437 19.83 -5.97 23.80
CA ALA A 437 19.02 -5.29 24.83
C ALA A 437 19.64 -4.02 25.42
N THR A 438 20.96 -3.80 25.29
CA THR A 438 21.68 -2.72 25.98
C THR A 438 22.20 -1.65 25.03
N THR A 439 21.91 -0.39 25.35
CA THR A 439 22.43 0.77 24.62
C THR A 439 23.30 1.63 25.53
N VAL A 440 24.37 2.17 24.95
CA VAL A 440 25.26 3.16 25.57
C VAL A 440 25.39 4.33 24.61
N GLU A 441 24.98 5.51 25.04
CA GLU A 441 24.99 6.71 24.21
C GLU A 441 25.75 7.84 24.91
N SER A 442 26.66 8.50 24.19
CA SER A 442 27.25 9.75 24.67
C SER A 442 26.19 10.85 24.68
N ILE A 443 26.00 11.45 25.86
CA ILE A 443 25.09 12.57 26.07
C ILE A 443 25.82 13.92 26.12
N MET A 444 27.09 13.94 25.71
CA MET A 444 27.88 15.16 25.60
C MET A 444 27.21 16.14 24.63
N ASN A 445 26.95 17.37 25.09
CA ASN A 445 26.20 18.43 24.39
C ASN A 445 24.71 18.14 24.12
N LYS A 446 24.19 16.98 24.53
CA LYS A 446 22.76 16.64 24.45
C LYS A 446 22.06 16.95 25.77
N ASP A 447 22.70 16.59 26.88
CA ASP A 447 22.25 16.92 28.23
C ASP A 447 23.19 17.95 28.86
N ILE A 448 22.73 19.20 28.95
CA ILE A 448 23.54 20.32 29.47
C ILE A 448 23.94 20.08 30.93
N LEU A 449 23.07 19.45 31.74
CA LEU A 449 23.35 19.21 33.16
C LEU A 449 24.51 18.23 33.32
N CYS A 450 24.53 17.17 32.52
CA CYS A 450 25.60 16.17 32.53
C CYS A 450 26.86 16.61 31.78
N SER A 451 26.73 17.50 30.79
CA SER A 451 27.85 17.99 29.98
C SER A 451 28.70 19.06 30.67
N GLU A 452 28.10 19.87 31.56
CA GLU A 452 28.79 20.95 32.27
C GLU A 452 29.18 20.57 33.72
N VAL A 453 29.22 19.28 34.03
CA VAL A 453 29.65 18.76 35.34
C VAL A 453 31.08 19.19 35.62
N VAL A 454 31.31 19.77 36.80
CA VAL A 454 32.64 20.25 37.17
C VAL A 454 33.60 19.07 37.33
N GLY A 455 34.75 19.16 36.68
CA GLY A 455 35.78 18.13 36.71
C GLY A 455 35.48 16.93 35.81
N LEU A 456 34.55 17.02 34.86
CA LEU A 456 34.24 15.95 33.91
C LEU A 456 35.49 15.45 33.17
N VAL A 457 35.68 14.13 33.18
CA VAL A 457 36.77 13.42 32.50
C VAL A 457 36.17 12.55 31.39
N GLY A 458 36.44 12.92 30.14
CA GLY A 458 35.83 12.27 28.99
C GLY A 458 34.40 12.75 28.75
N GLU A 459 33.50 11.82 28.44
CA GLU A 459 32.11 12.11 28.12
C GLU A 459 31.17 11.44 29.13
N PRO A 460 30.00 12.06 29.41
CA PRO A 460 28.92 11.40 30.11
C PRO A 460 28.22 10.41 29.16
N PHE A 461 27.85 9.24 29.69
CA PHE A 461 27.14 8.21 28.95
C PHE A 461 25.81 7.87 29.60
N GLU A 462 24.74 7.84 28.81
CA GLU A 462 23.47 7.26 29.20
C GLU A 462 23.49 5.77 28.85
N ILE A 463 23.11 4.94 29.82
CA ILE A 463 23.03 3.49 29.65
C ILE A 463 21.58 3.07 29.86
N LYS A 464 21.05 2.27 28.95
CA LYS A 464 19.70 1.70 29.03
C LYS A 464 19.75 0.22 28.70
N THR A 465 18.90 -0.57 29.34
CA THR A 465 18.73 -1.99 29.01
C THR A 465 17.28 -2.40 29.18
N THR A 466 16.82 -3.36 28.37
CA THR A 466 15.56 -4.09 28.57
C THR A 466 15.74 -5.40 29.35
N SER A 467 16.97 -5.92 29.44
CA SER A 467 17.27 -7.15 30.20
C SER A 467 16.99 -7.01 31.69
N GLN A 468 16.48 -8.08 32.31
CA GLN A 468 16.32 -8.12 33.77
C GLN A 468 17.63 -8.51 34.43
N PHE A 469 18.09 -7.72 35.42
CA PHE A 469 19.32 -7.98 36.16
C PHE A 469 19.20 -7.55 37.62
N ASP A 470 19.97 -8.19 38.51
CA ASP A 470 20.03 -7.79 39.92
C ASP A 470 21.14 -6.75 40.17
N LYS A 471 22.29 -6.95 39.52
CA LYS A 471 23.48 -6.08 39.61
C LYS A 471 24.24 -6.08 38.30
N ALA A 472 24.81 -4.92 37.97
CA ALA A 472 25.69 -4.74 36.84
C ALA A 472 27.00 -4.07 37.27
N THR A 473 28.09 -4.44 36.62
CA THR A 473 29.39 -3.79 36.73
C THR A 473 29.62 -2.95 35.48
N LEU A 474 29.70 -1.65 35.67
CA LEU A 474 30.11 -0.71 34.63
C LEU A 474 31.62 -0.53 34.70
N THR A 475 32.31 -0.62 33.57
CA THR A 475 33.77 -0.46 33.51
C THR A 475 34.14 0.45 32.35
N TYR A 476 34.79 1.57 32.66
CA TYR A 476 35.32 2.50 31.68
C TYR A 476 36.81 2.21 31.48
N VAL A 477 37.21 1.94 30.25
CA VAL A 477 38.62 1.81 29.86
C VAL A 477 39.17 3.20 29.56
N ILE A 478 40.26 3.56 30.20
CA ILE A 478 40.79 4.92 30.21
C ILE A 478 42.11 5.00 29.45
N ASP A 479 42.18 5.93 28.50
CA ASP A 479 43.45 6.38 27.93
C ASP A 479 44.10 7.41 28.86
N LYS A 480 45.07 6.94 29.65
CA LYS A 480 45.80 7.77 30.63
C LYS A 480 46.51 8.97 30.00
N SER A 481 46.82 8.94 28.70
CA SER A 481 47.48 10.07 28.03
C SER A 481 46.56 11.27 27.84
N LYS A 482 45.23 11.06 27.92
CA LYS A 482 44.19 12.07 27.70
C LYS A 482 43.58 12.61 28.99
N LEU A 483 44.08 12.22 30.16
CA LEU A 483 43.60 12.69 31.45
C LEU A 483 43.97 14.16 31.75
N GLY A 484 44.86 14.77 30.97
CA GLY A 484 45.30 16.15 31.18
C GLY A 484 45.99 16.31 32.53
N ASP A 485 45.44 17.19 33.37
CA ASP A 485 45.95 17.47 34.73
C ASP A 485 45.36 16.54 35.81
N THR A 486 44.40 15.67 35.44
CA THR A 486 43.73 14.73 36.36
C THR A 486 44.63 13.52 36.63
N GLU A 487 44.85 13.18 37.89
CA GLU A 487 45.51 11.93 38.26
C GLU A 487 44.52 10.75 38.19
N PHE A 488 44.96 9.58 37.73
CA PHE A 488 44.11 8.39 37.61
C PHE A 488 43.47 8.00 38.96
N ASP A 489 44.21 8.17 40.06
CA ASP A 489 43.75 7.90 41.43
C ASP A 489 42.63 8.85 41.91
N ASN A 490 42.39 9.95 41.19
CA ASN A 490 41.35 10.93 41.51
C ASN A 490 40.05 10.71 40.74
N LEU A 491 39.96 9.69 39.88
CA LEU A 491 38.76 9.41 39.11
C LEU A 491 37.62 8.91 40.01
N LEU A 492 36.42 9.45 39.81
CA LEU A 492 35.21 9.14 40.58
C LEU A 492 34.02 9.00 39.63
N PHE A 493 33.27 7.91 39.77
CA PHE A 493 31.97 7.76 39.11
C PHE A 493 30.90 8.56 39.83
N LEU A 494 30.10 9.27 39.02
CA LEU A 494 28.85 9.87 39.41
C LEU A 494 27.73 9.27 38.56
N TRP A 495 26.51 9.23 39.10
CA TRP A 495 25.32 9.11 38.29
C TRP A 495 24.33 10.24 38.60
N TYR A 496 23.46 10.55 37.64
CA TYR A 496 22.43 11.57 37.80
C TYR A 496 21.10 10.93 38.19
N ASP A 497 20.63 11.26 39.39
CA ASP A 497 19.31 10.89 39.91
C ASP A 497 18.28 11.89 39.41
N GLU A 498 17.58 11.54 38.34
CA GLU A 498 16.56 12.38 37.72
C GLU A 498 15.34 12.61 38.63
N GLU A 499 15.01 11.66 39.52
CA GLU A 499 13.85 11.78 40.41
C GLU A 499 14.08 12.85 41.48
N ASN A 500 15.31 12.92 41.98
CA ASN A 500 15.69 13.83 43.06
C ASN A 500 16.50 15.05 42.58
N ASP A 501 16.71 15.18 41.28
CA ASP A 501 17.48 16.25 40.61
C ASP A 501 18.85 16.48 41.28
N ASN A 502 19.63 15.40 41.44
CA ASN A 502 20.94 15.48 42.07
C ASN A 502 21.97 14.49 41.48
N PHE A 503 23.25 14.77 41.75
CA PHE A 503 24.35 13.88 41.40
C PHE A 503 24.73 13.03 42.60
N VAL A 504 24.81 11.72 42.39
CA VAL A 504 25.12 10.74 43.43
C VAL A 504 26.51 10.15 43.18
N GLU A 505 27.35 10.18 44.21
CA GLU A 505 28.69 9.60 44.19
C GLU A 505 28.63 8.09 44.33
N LEU A 506 29.39 7.38 43.50
CA LEU A 506 29.44 5.93 43.52
C LEU A 506 30.79 5.40 44.05
N ASP A 507 30.76 4.23 44.68
CA ASP A 507 31.97 3.58 45.18
C ASP A 507 32.80 3.06 44.01
N THR A 508 33.82 3.83 43.65
CA THR A 508 34.60 3.67 42.43
C THR A 508 35.82 2.80 42.68
N VAL A 509 35.97 1.73 41.89
CA VAL A 509 37.12 0.83 41.93
C VAL A 509 38.07 1.18 40.79
N LEU A 510 39.29 1.57 41.16
CA LEU A 510 40.35 1.96 40.24
C LEU A 510 41.34 0.81 40.06
N ASP A 511 41.56 0.39 38.82
CA ASP A 511 42.57 -0.61 38.46
C ASP A 511 43.63 0.05 37.55
N GLU A 512 44.75 0.40 38.16
CA GLU A 512 45.84 1.09 37.46
C GLU A 512 46.54 0.17 36.45
N ASP A 513 46.65 -1.13 36.72
CA ASP A 513 47.36 -2.07 35.85
C ASP A 513 46.59 -2.29 34.54
N ASN A 514 45.26 -2.39 34.62
CA ASN A 514 44.38 -2.55 33.47
C ASN A 514 43.89 -1.22 32.87
N SER A 515 44.20 -0.08 33.51
CA SER A 515 43.72 1.25 33.13
C SER A 515 42.19 1.32 33.05
N THR A 516 41.51 0.70 34.01
CA THR A 516 40.06 0.63 34.06
C THR A 516 39.52 1.25 35.34
N VAL A 517 38.38 1.93 35.22
CA VAL A 517 37.60 2.44 36.34
C VAL A 517 36.26 1.73 36.34
N SER A 518 35.83 1.19 37.46
CA SER A 518 34.62 0.38 37.53
C SER A 518 33.74 0.70 38.73
N VAL A 519 32.47 0.36 38.61
CA VAL A 519 31.45 0.56 39.64
C VAL A 519 30.37 -0.51 39.56
N GLU A 520 29.86 -0.95 40.71
CA GLU A 520 28.68 -1.80 40.79
C GLU A 520 27.41 -0.93 40.90
N THR A 521 26.38 -1.25 40.10
CA THR A 521 25.09 -0.58 40.11
C THR A 521 23.93 -1.60 40.10
N THR A 522 22.75 -1.15 40.52
CA THR A 522 21.49 -1.94 40.56
C THR A 522 20.43 -1.40 39.60
N HIS A 523 20.77 -0.37 38.84
CA HIS A 523 19.95 0.28 37.83
C HIS A 523 20.89 0.89 36.78
N PHE A 524 20.35 1.30 35.64
CA PHE A 524 21.08 2.13 34.68
C PHE A 524 20.48 3.54 34.62
N SER A 525 21.35 4.50 34.33
CA SER A 525 21.05 5.93 34.23
C SER A 525 22.17 6.61 33.43
N LYS A 526 22.32 7.92 33.61
CA LYS A 526 23.39 8.76 33.09
C LYS A 526 24.58 8.69 34.05
N TYR A 527 25.71 8.19 33.56
CA TYR A 527 26.95 8.05 34.29
C TYR A 527 27.99 9.04 33.79
N MET A 528 28.77 9.58 34.72
CA MET A 528 29.90 10.44 34.41
C MET A 528 31.12 10.01 35.20
N LEU A 529 32.29 10.27 34.62
CA LEU A 529 33.56 10.18 35.31
C LEU A 529 34.07 11.59 35.60
N VAL A 530 34.49 11.88 36.83
CA VAL A 530 34.99 13.21 37.22
C VAL A 530 36.31 13.13 38.00
N ASP A 531 37.08 14.22 37.99
CA ASP A 531 38.13 14.47 38.97
C ASP A 531 37.48 14.82 40.32
N LYS A 532 37.66 13.91 41.27
CA LYS A 532 37.16 14.01 42.64
C LYS A 532 37.61 15.27 43.38
N VAL A 533 38.83 15.74 43.14
CA VAL A 533 39.40 16.94 43.80
C VAL A 533 38.72 18.19 43.26
N GLU A 534 38.55 18.30 41.95
CA GLU A 534 37.84 19.42 41.33
C GLU A 534 36.37 19.44 41.74
N TRP A 535 35.71 18.29 41.68
CA TRP A 535 34.32 18.10 42.10
C TRP A 535 34.09 18.61 43.53
N PHE A 536 34.83 18.10 44.51
CA PHE A 536 34.64 18.52 45.91
C PHE A 536 34.99 19.99 46.18
N ASN A 537 35.93 20.56 45.43
CA ASN A 537 36.27 21.97 45.55
C ASN A 537 35.14 22.89 45.07
N ALA A 538 34.37 22.47 44.06
CA ALA A 538 33.20 23.19 43.57
C ALA A 538 32.11 23.27 44.65
N TRP A 539 31.77 22.14 45.28
CA TRP A 539 30.74 22.07 46.31
C TRP A 539 31.12 22.77 47.61
N LYS A 540 32.42 22.77 47.98
CA LYS A 540 32.91 23.61 49.11
C LYS A 540 32.67 25.10 48.88
N LYS A 541 32.81 25.60 47.65
CA LYS A 541 32.57 27.01 47.32
C LYS A 541 31.09 27.37 47.27
N ALA A 542 30.20 26.43 46.92
CA ALA A 542 28.75 26.65 46.89
C ALA A 542 28.09 26.69 48.28
N SER A 543 28.74 26.11 49.30
CA SER A 543 28.26 26.08 50.70
C SER A 543 28.65 27.30 51.56
N LEU A 544 29.35 28.28 50.98
CA LEU A 544 29.76 29.56 51.57
C LEU A 544 28.97 30.71 50.95
#